data_AF-A0A4Z2BRT9-F1
#
_entry.id   AF-A0A4Z2BRT9-F1
#
_cell.length_a   1.000
_cell.length_b   1.000
_cell.length_c   1.000
_cell.angle_alpha   90.00
_cell.angle_beta   90.00
_cell.angle_gamma   90.00
#
_symmetry.space_group_name_H-M   'P 1'
#
loop_
_entity.id
_entity.type
_entity.pdbx_description
1 polymer ?
#
loop_
_entity_poly.entity_id
_entity_poly.type
_entity_poly.pdbx_seq_one_letter_code
_entity_poly.pdbx_strand_id
1 'polypeptide(L)'
;MKVKVSLPEKTVSLWSWVNRPQELQRLTNPLYEANGLVIWPSVAPQSLLLWEGVFLRWNRSSQCLDEAYDEMVHIIEYNKELQNKVNSLRRQLAQLETQDPLLQSP
;
A
#
# COMPACT_ATOMS: atom_id res chain seq x y z
N MET A 1 -21.81 -22.15 -19.95
CA MET A 1 -22.62 -20.94 -20.17
C MET A 1 -21.82 -19.78 -20.79
N LYS A 2 -20.63 -19.41 -20.27
CA LYS A 2 -19.80 -18.30 -20.81
C LYS A 2 -19.26 -18.48 -22.25
N VAL A 3 -18.88 -19.71 -22.62
CA VAL A 3 -18.35 -20.02 -23.97
C VAL A 3 -19.43 -19.89 -25.05
N LYS A 4 -20.70 -20.14 -24.70
CA LYS A 4 -21.82 -20.16 -25.64
C LYS A 4 -22.16 -18.78 -26.24
N VAL A 5 -21.58 -17.70 -25.69
CA VAL A 5 -21.87 -16.30 -26.08
C VAL A 5 -20.64 -15.58 -26.66
N SER A 6 -19.48 -16.25 -26.84
CA SER A 6 -18.23 -15.60 -27.30
C SER A 6 -17.88 -14.34 -26.50
N LEU A 7 -18.03 -14.41 -25.18
CA LEU A 7 -17.86 -13.26 -24.28
C LEU A 7 -16.48 -12.57 -24.39
N PRO A 8 -15.35 -13.30 -24.53
CA PRO A 8 -14.03 -12.69 -24.67
C PRO A 8 -13.85 -11.87 -25.97
N GLU A 9 -14.60 -12.21 -27.02
CA GLU A 9 -14.53 -11.52 -28.32
C GLU A 9 -15.45 -10.31 -28.37
N LYS A 10 -16.52 -10.30 -27.55
CA LYS A 10 -17.57 -9.28 -27.56
C LYS A 10 -17.51 -8.31 -26.39
N THR A 11 -16.71 -8.60 -25.37
CA THR A 11 -16.61 -7.80 -24.14
C THR A 11 -15.18 -7.72 -23.65
N VAL A 12 -14.91 -6.73 -22.83
CA VAL A 12 -13.61 -6.55 -22.18
C VAL A 12 -13.68 -7.13 -20.77
N SER A 13 -12.63 -7.86 -20.36
CA SER A 13 -12.51 -8.34 -18.99
C SER A 13 -12.34 -7.18 -18.01
N LEU A 14 -13.05 -7.23 -16.88
CA LEU A 14 -12.83 -6.29 -15.78
C LEU A 14 -11.36 -6.27 -15.34
N TRP A 15 -10.71 -7.43 -15.31
CA TRP A 15 -9.29 -7.54 -14.94
C TRP A 15 -8.36 -6.81 -15.92
N SER A 16 -8.74 -6.69 -17.20
CA SER A 16 -7.98 -5.89 -18.16
C SER A 16 -8.04 -4.39 -17.86
N TRP A 17 -9.05 -3.93 -17.12
CA TRP A 17 -9.14 -2.56 -16.63
C TRP A 17 -8.47 -2.40 -15.26
N VAL A 18 -8.77 -3.28 -14.29
CA VAL A 18 -8.21 -3.25 -12.93
C VAL A 18 -6.68 -3.31 -12.94
N ASN A 19 -6.10 -4.12 -13.83
CA ASN A 19 -4.64 -4.31 -13.91
C ASN A 19 -3.92 -3.22 -14.72
N ARG A 20 -4.62 -2.16 -15.17
CA ARG A 20 -3.94 -1.01 -15.80
C ARG A 20 -3.09 -0.30 -14.73
N PRO A 21 -1.86 0.15 -15.04
CA PRO A 21 -0.97 0.72 -14.04
C PRO A 21 -1.60 1.83 -13.18
N GLN A 22 -2.38 2.72 -13.80
CA GLN A 22 -3.03 3.84 -13.09
C GLN A 22 -4.11 3.35 -12.12
N GLU A 23 -4.95 2.40 -12.54
CA GLU A 23 -6.01 1.85 -11.70
C GLU A 23 -5.44 0.94 -10.61
N LEU A 24 -4.44 0.14 -10.96
CA LEU A 24 -3.79 -0.76 -10.02
C LEU A 24 -3.12 0.03 -8.88
N GLN A 25 -2.44 1.14 -9.19
CA GLN A 25 -1.87 2.02 -8.16
C GLN A 25 -2.94 2.54 -7.20
N ARG A 26 -4.10 2.95 -7.72
CA ARG A 26 -5.23 3.44 -6.91
C ARG A 26 -5.91 2.35 -6.08
N LEU A 27 -5.98 1.12 -6.60
CA LEU A 27 -6.68 -0.01 -5.96
C LEU A 27 -5.77 -0.83 -5.03
N THR A 28 -4.47 -0.56 -5.03
CA THR A 28 -3.51 -1.26 -4.16
C THR A 28 -3.55 -0.68 -2.76
N ASN A 29 -3.63 -1.54 -1.74
CA ASN A 29 -3.49 -1.13 -0.36
C ASN A 29 -2.03 -0.71 -0.07
N PRO A 30 -1.75 0.57 0.28
CA PRO A 30 -0.38 1.04 0.54
C PRO A 30 0.24 0.41 1.79
N LEU A 31 -0.57 -0.17 2.68
CA LEU A 31 -0.13 -0.89 3.89
C LEU A 31 0.02 -2.40 3.65
N TYR A 32 -0.14 -2.87 2.41
CA TYR A 32 -0.05 -4.30 2.13
C TYR A 32 1.39 -4.81 2.31
N GLU A 33 1.52 -5.77 3.21
CA GLU A 33 2.71 -6.62 3.35
C GLU A 33 2.29 -8.08 3.17
N ALA A 34 3.13 -8.86 2.50
CA ALA A 34 2.84 -10.27 2.26
C ALA A 34 2.79 -11.05 3.58
N ASN A 35 1.59 -11.51 3.95
CA ASN A 35 1.38 -12.36 5.11
C ASN A 35 1.31 -13.83 4.69
N GLY A 36 2.32 -14.61 5.07
CA GLY A 36 2.37 -16.06 4.80
C GLY A 36 1.63 -16.93 5.82
N LEU A 37 1.05 -16.33 6.85
CA LEU A 37 0.35 -17.05 7.92
C LEU A 37 -1.15 -17.22 7.61
N VAL A 38 -1.77 -18.21 8.24
CA VAL A 38 -3.22 -18.41 8.18
C VAL A 38 -3.94 -17.28 8.90
N ILE A 39 -4.89 -16.65 8.23
CA ILE A 39 -5.74 -15.59 8.80
C ILE A 39 -6.97 -16.24 9.46
N TRP A 40 -7.19 -15.95 10.74
CA TRP A 40 -8.33 -16.45 11.53
C TRP A 40 -9.21 -15.28 11.99
N PRO A 41 -10.19 -14.85 11.16
CA PRO A 41 -11.06 -13.76 11.55
C PRO A 41 -12.05 -14.19 12.64
N SER A 42 -12.44 -13.25 13.49
CA SER A 42 -13.55 -13.44 14.42
C SER A 42 -14.88 -13.38 13.67
N VAL A 43 -15.82 -14.25 14.05
CA VAL A 43 -17.22 -14.25 13.59
C VAL A 43 -18.20 -13.77 14.66
N ALA A 44 -17.68 -13.27 15.78
CA ALA A 44 -18.51 -12.74 16.86
C ALA A 44 -19.24 -11.45 16.40
N PRO A 45 -20.51 -11.23 16.79
CA PRO A 45 -21.27 -10.06 16.32
C PRO A 45 -20.56 -8.72 16.61
N GLN A 46 -19.89 -8.59 17.75
CA GLN A 46 -19.16 -7.38 18.12
C GLN A 46 -17.92 -7.08 17.25
N SER A 47 -17.40 -8.09 16.53
CA SER A 47 -16.29 -7.89 15.58
C SER A 47 -16.75 -7.55 14.16
N LEU A 48 -18.05 -7.66 13.88
CA LEU A 48 -18.61 -7.33 12.57
C LEU A 48 -19.13 -5.90 12.59
N LEU A 49 -18.65 -5.08 11.66
CA LEU A 49 -19.06 -3.69 11.50
C LEU A 49 -19.91 -3.54 10.24
N LEU A 50 -20.81 -2.55 10.24
CA LEU A 50 -21.50 -2.14 9.02
C LEU A 50 -20.47 -1.59 8.03
N TRP A 51 -20.47 -2.10 6.80
CA TRP A 51 -19.63 -1.53 5.75
C TRP A 51 -20.26 -0.26 5.19
N GLU A 52 -20.07 0.84 5.89
CA GLU A 52 -20.70 2.14 5.56
C GLU A 52 -20.35 2.63 4.16
N GLY A 53 -19.10 2.45 3.72
CA GLY A 53 -18.65 2.83 2.37
C GLY A 53 -19.38 2.13 1.22
N VAL A 54 -20.08 1.02 1.49
CA VAL A 54 -20.94 0.33 0.51
C VAL A 54 -22.41 0.64 0.76
N PHE A 55 -22.88 0.44 2.00
CA PHE A 55 -24.31 0.52 2.31
C PHE A 55 -24.83 1.94 2.55
N LEU A 56 -23.97 2.87 2.96
CA LEU A 56 -24.33 4.26 3.26
C LEU A 56 -23.73 5.28 2.27
N ARG A 57 -23.09 4.81 1.19
CA ARG A 57 -22.36 5.66 0.23
C ARG A 57 -23.14 6.84 -0.36
N TRP A 58 -24.46 6.73 -0.45
CA TRP A 58 -25.32 7.80 -0.99
C TRP A 58 -25.86 8.74 0.08
N ASN A 59 -25.79 8.33 1.35
CA ASN A 59 -26.34 9.06 2.49
C ASN A 59 -25.25 9.77 3.30
N ARG A 60 -24.00 9.33 3.20
CA ARG A 60 -22.85 9.91 3.90
C ARG A 60 -21.74 10.26 2.92
N SER A 61 -21.15 11.43 3.14
CA SER A 61 -19.94 11.86 2.42
C SER A 61 -18.74 10.99 2.80
N SER A 62 -17.92 10.61 1.82
CA SER A 62 -16.65 9.91 2.03
C SER A 62 -15.49 10.87 2.36
N GLN A 63 -15.68 12.19 2.32
CA GLN A 63 -14.61 13.18 2.42
C GLN A 63 -13.63 12.94 3.57
N CYS A 64 -14.11 12.68 4.78
CA CYS A 64 -13.22 12.43 5.93
C CYS A 64 -12.38 11.14 5.76
N LEU A 65 -12.93 10.10 5.13
CA LEU A 65 -12.19 8.88 4.83
C LEU A 65 -11.16 9.11 3.72
N ASP A 66 -11.52 9.90 2.71
CA ASP A 66 -10.64 10.25 1.60
C ASP A 66 -9.46 11.11 2.11
N GLU A 67 -9.72 12.13 2.93
CA GLU A 67 -8.70 12.96 3.58
C GLU A 67 -7.77 12.14 4.49
N ALA A 68 -8.33 11.21 5.27
CA ALA A 68 -7.53 10.33 6.12
C ALA A 68 -6.65 9.39 5.30
N TYR A 69 -7.14 8.92 4.15
CA TYR A 69 -6.38 8.10 3.22
C TYR A 69 -5.23 8.89 2.60
N ASP A 70 -5.47 10.12 2.16
CA ASP A 70 -4.44 11.00 1.58
C ASP A 70 -3.33 11.30 2.60
N GLU A 71 -3.70 11.62 3.85
CA GLU A 71 -2.72 11.84 4.92
C GLU A 71 -1.92 10.56 5.23
N MET A 72 -2.58 9.40 5.26
CA MET A 72 -1.90 8.11 5.44
C MET A 72 -0.86 7.87 4.33
N VAL A 73 -1.22 8.09 3.07
CA VAL A 73 -0.29 7.94 1.94
C VAL A 73 0.90 8.90 2.09
N HIS A 74 0.62 10.17 2.40
CA HIS A 74 1.67 11.17 2.65
C HIS A 74 2.65 10.74 3.76
N ILE A 75 2.14 10.24 4.89
CA ILE A 75 2.97 9.74 5.99
C ILE A 75 3.84 8.56 5.56
N ILE A 76 3.29 7.62 4.79
CA ILE A 76 4.04 6.45 4.28
C ILE A 76 5.20 6.90 3.38
N GLU A 77 4.93 7.81 2.45
CA GLU A 77 5.93 8.34 1.53
C GLU A 77 7.03 9.10 2.27
N TYR A 78 6.65 10.00 3.18
CA TYR A 78 7.59 10.77 3.98
C TYR A 78 8.49 9.89 4.85
N ASN A 79 7.92 8.85 5.48
CA ASN A 79 8.71 7.88 6.24
C ASN A 79 9.74 7.14 5.37
N LYS A 80 9.36 6.78 4.15
CA LYS A 80 10.26 6.13 3.19
C LYS A 80 11.43 7.05 2.82
N GLU A 81 11.17 8.34 2.61
CA GLU A 81 12.23 9.33 2.36
C GLU A 81 13.20 9.47 3.54
N LEU A 82 12.66 9.56 4.76
CA LEU A 82 13.47 9.64 5.97
C LEU A 82 14.33 8.38 6.15
N GLN A 83 13.79 7.19 5.92
CA GLN A 83 14.54 5.94 5.96
C GLN A 83 15.68 5.93 4.93
N ASN A 84 15.43 6.41 3.71
CA ASN A 84 16.47 6.54 2.69
C ASN A 84 17.59 7.50 3.13
N LYS A 85 17.22 8.63 3.74
CA LYS A 85 18.18 9.60 4.27
C LYS A 85 19.04 9.01 5.39
N VAL A 86 18.42 8.31 6.34
CA VAL A 86 19.13 7.59 7.42
C VAL A 86 20.11 6.57 6.84
N ASN A 87 19.67 5.78 5.86
CA ASN A 87 20.53 4.78 5.21
C ASN A 87 21.72 5.42 4.48
N SER A 88 21.52 6.58 3.84
CA SER A 88 22.60 7.33 3.21
C SER A 88 23.63 7.82 4.24
N LEU A 89 23.16 8.44 5.32
CA LEU A 89 24.03 8.95 6.38
C LEU A 89 24.81 7.83 7.08
N ARG A 90 24.19 6.67 7.32
CA ARG A 90 24.87 5.48 7.86
C ARG A 90 26.00 5.00 6.95
N ARG A 91 25.80 5.01 5.64
CA ARG A 91 26.84 4.65 4.67
C ARG A 91 27.99 5.66 4.69
N GLN A 92 27.69 6.96 4.81
CA GLN A 92 28.71 8.00 4.91
C GLN A 92 29.54 7.88 6.20
N LEU A 93 28.89 7.64 7.34
CA LEU A 93 29.60 7.42 8.61
C LEU A 93 30.55 6.23 8.53
N ALA A 94 30.09 5.09 7.99
CA ALA A 94 30.94 3.90 7.83
C ALA A 94 32.16 4.15 6.91
N GLN A 95 32.04 5.04 5.92
CA GLN A 95 33.16 5.44 5.06
C GLN A 95 34.18 6.33 5.77
N LEU A 96 33.72 7.22 6.66
CA LEU A 96 34.60 8.08 7.44
C LEU A 96 35.34 7.30 8.54
N GLU A 97 34.65 6.41 9.24
CA GLU A 97 35.24 5.54 10.27
C GLU A 97 36.32 4.59 9.72
N THR A 98 36.25 4.24 8.43
CA THR A 98 37.26 3.42 7.76
C THR A 98 38.48 4.22 7.28
N GLN A 99 38.39 5.55 7.20
CA GLN A 99 39.50 6.44 6.84
C GLN A 99 40.34 6.88 8.06
N ASP A 100 39.73 6.96 9.24
CA ASP A 100 40.37 7.40 10.49
C ASP A 100 41.48 6.48 11.07
N PRO A 101 41.51 5.14 10.89
CA PRO A 101 42.55 4.29 11.47
C PRO A 101 43.95 4.53 10.87
N LEU A 102 44.05 5.21 9.72
CA LEU A 102 45.30 5.43 9.00
C LEU A 102 46.09 6.67 9.46
N LEU A 103 45.53 7.48 10.37
CA LEU A 103 46.19 8.68 10.90
C LEU A 103 46.75 8.52 12.33
N GLN A 104 46.64 7.33 12.93
CA GLN A 104 47.32 6.96 14.18
C GLN A 104 48.50 6.03 13.90
N SER A 105 49.47 6.51 13.12
CA SER A 105 50.83 5.95 13.10
C SER A 105 51.75 6.97 13.78
N PRO A 106 52.58 6.57 14.77
CA PRO A 106 53.43 7.48 15.53
C PRO A 106 54.50 8.17 14.68
#